data_AF-A0A7J8D728-F1
#
_entry.id   AF-A0A7J8D728-F1
#
_cell.length_a   1.000
_cell.length_b   1.000
_cell.length_c   1.000
_cell.angle_alpha   90.00
_cell.angle_beta   90.00
_cell.angle_gamma   90.00
#
_symmetry.space_group_name_H-M   'P 1'
#
loop_
_entity.id
_entity.type
_entity.pdbx_description
1 polymer ?
#
loop_
_entity_poly.entity_id
_entity_poly.type
_entity_poly.pdbx_seq_one_letter_code
_entity_poly.pdbx_strand_id
1 'polypeptide(L)'
;MKTWWREKAQQVARRNAARNPPGGTLEELTGTGNFTTIEQQCHSTEETLLQVKLIVLRAWSPVEPPGKHPQSFTKIMQSPGESYTDFLSRLCTAIIRALALPEVQELLLEPLAYENANGECQRALRPLKTQGAPLEDCIKACHDVGSLTYQANLLAGALQKGFQGSPHLTLDILPCNCKMRLLPYTCKIREQYKPPDRFLSYRTLGGTLYL
;
A
#
# COMPACT_ATOMS: atom_id res chain seq x y z
N MET A 1 16.60 -24.10 9.44
CA MET A 1 15.46 -24.95 9.02
C MET A 1 15.23 -26.13 9.97
N LYS A 2 16.24 -26.97 10.24
CA LYS A 2 16.08 -28.19 11.07
C LYS A 2 15.59 -27.93 12.52
N THR A 3 15.91 -26.77 13.11
CA THR A 3 15.51 -26.41 14.48
C THR A 3 14.00 -26.14 14.60
N TRP A 4 13.48 -25.22 13.78
CA TRP A 4 12.05 -24.83 13.79
C TRP A 4 11.09 -25.99 13.52
N TRP A 5 11.44 -26.87 12.56
CA TRP A 5 10.65 -28.08 12.29
C TRP A 5 10.51 -28.92 13.57
N ARG A 6 11.63 -29.18 14.25
CA ARG A 6 11.66 -30.06 15.42
C ARG A 6 10.88 -29.47 16.59
N GLU A 7 10.98 -28.17 16.81
CA GLU A 7 10.20 -27.45 17.82
C GLU A 7 8.69 -27.55 17.56
N LYS A 8 8.25 -27.29 16.32
CA LYS A 8 6.84 -27.39 15.95
C LYS A 8 6.32 -28.82 16.01
N ALA A 9 7.11 -29.81 15.58
CA ALA A 9 6.79 -31.22 15.73
C ALA A 9 6.67 -31.64 17.20
N GLN A 10 7.54 -31.15 18.08
CA GLN A 10 7.47 -31.43 19.52
C GLN A 10 6.19 -30.86 20.15
N GLN A 11 5.76 -29.67 19.73
CA GLN A 11 4.51 -29.08 20.20
C GLN A 11 3.29 -29.93 19.79
N VAL A 12 3.26 -30.40 18.53
CA VAL A 12 2.18 -31.26 18.04
C VAL A 12 2.19 -32.64 18.73
N ALA A 13 3.36 -33.26 18.88
CA ALA A 13 3.50 -34.53 19.59
C ALA A 13 2.99 -34.45 21.04
N ARG A 14 3.28 -33.36 21.75
CA ARG A 14 2.74 -33.11 23.11
C ARG A 14 1.21 -33.05 23.10
N ARG A 15 0.61 -32.40 22.11
CA ARG A 15 -0.85 -32.35 21.95
C ARG A 15 -1.44 -33.72 21.62
N ASN A 16 -0.77 -34.50 20.78
CA ASN A 16 -1.17 -35.85 20.41
C ASN A 16 -1.15 -36.81 21.61
N ALA A 17 -0.17 -36.66 22.52
CA ALA A 17 -0.05 -37.48 23.72
C ALA A 17 -1.23 -37.29 24.70
N ALA A 18 -1.92 -36.14 24.64
CA ALA A 18 -3.10 -35.86 25.46
C ALA A 18 -4.41 -36.44 24.88
N ARG A 19 -4.38 -37.06 23.70
CA ARG A 19 -5.55 -37.66 23.04
C ARG A 19 -5.70 -39.13 23.40
N ASN A 20 -6.93 -39.65 23.30
CA ASN A 20 -7.23 -41.07 23.44
C ASN A 20 -8.08 -41.54 22.23
N PRO A 21 -7.55 -42.37 21.31
CA PRO A 21 -6.18 -42.90 21.29
C PRO A 21 -5.12 -41.81 20.99
N PRO A 22 -3.85 -42.04 21.35
CA PRO A 22 -2.76 -41.11 21.08
C PRO A 22 -2.52 -40.99 19.56
N GLY A 23 -2.27 -39.76 19.09
CA GLY A 23 -1.89 -39.50 17.70
C GLY A 23 -0.41 -39.75 17.42
N GLY A 24 0.06 -39.34 16.24
CA GLY A 24 1.44 -39.56 15.79
C GLY A 24 2.52 -39.05 16.74
N THR A 25 3.58 -39.83 16.92
CA THR A 25 4.68 -39.55 17.86
C THR A 25 5.67 -38.53 17.30
N LEU A 26 6.55 -37.96 18.14
CA LEU A 26 7.59 -37.03 17.66
C LEU A 26 8.47 -37.67 16.58
N GLU A 27 8.88 -38.92 16.78
CA GLU A 27 9.74 -39.65 15.85
C GLU A 27 9.07 -39.88 14.50
N GLU A 28 7.78 -40.24 14.52
CA GLU A 28 6.94 -40.39 13.34
C GLU A 28 6.77 -39.06 12.60
N LEU A 29 6.50 -37.97 13.31
CA LEU A 29 6.33 -36.62 12.75
C LEU A 29 7.63 -36.03 12.18
N THR A 30 8.80 -36.49 12.63
CA THR A 30 10.11 -36.01 12.16
C THR A 30 10.85 -37.00 11.27
N GLY A 31 10.34 -38.22 11.08
CA GLY A 31 11.02 -39.28 10.33
C GLY A 31 12.35 -39.71 10.97
N THR A 32 12.41 -39.71 12.30
CA THR A 32 13.61 -40.10 13.07
C THR A 32 13.38 -41.41 13.81
N GLY A 33 14.44 -41.98 14.41
CA GLY A 33 14.32 -43.21 15.19
C GLY A 33 13.87 -44.38 14.30
N ASN A 34 12.74 -44.98 14.65
CA ASN A 34 12.18 -46.12 13.90
C ASN A 34 11.62 -45.72 12.52
N PHE A 35 11.39 -44.43 12.26
CA PHE A 35 10.78 -43.93 11.02
C PHE A 35 11.81 -43.38 10.03
N THR A 36 13.01 -43.93 10.01
CA THR A 36 14.08 -43.51 9.08
C THR A 36 13.96 -44.13 7.69
N THR A 37 13.25 -45.26 7.55
CA THR A 37 13.03 -45.96 6.29
C THR A 37 11.65 -45.65 5.70
N ILE A 38 11.55 -45.69 4.37
CA ILE A 38 10.30 -45.46 3.64
C ILE A 38 9.24 -46.49 4.02
N GLU A 39 9.64 -47.75 4.24
CA GLU A 39 8.76 -48.83 4.67
C GLU A 39 8.09 -48.54 6.01
N GLN A 40 8.80 -47.92 6.95
CA GLN A 40 8.20 -47.56 8.24
C GLN A 40 7.31 -46.31 8.11
N GLN A 41 7.69 -45.36 7.25
CA GLN A 41 6.90 -44.16 7.01
C GLN A 41 5.59 -44.43 6.24
N CYS A 42 5.54 -45.44 5.37
CA CYS A 42 4.36 -45.71 4.53
C CYS A 42 3.16 -46.24 5.33
N HIS A 43 3.38 -46.74 6.54
CA HIS A 43 2.33 -47.20 7.45
C HIS A 43 1.75 -46.06 8.32
N SER A 44 2.19 -44.82 8.13
CA SER A 44 1.68 -43.66 8.89
C SER A 44 0.21 -43.38 8.56
N THR A 45 -0.55 -42.94 9.55
CA THR A 45 -1.95 -42.56 9.34
C THR A 45 -2.08 -41.30 8.49
N GLU A 46 -3.21 -41.15 7.78
CA GLU A 46 -3.51 -39.92 7.02
C GLU A 46 -3.49 -38.68 7.93
N GLU A 47 -3.96 -38.81 9.17
CA GLU A 47 -3.89 -37.75 10.16
C GLU A 47 -2.46 -37.32 10.47
N THR A 48 -1.54 -38.27 10.73
CA THR A 48 -0.12 -37.99 10.93
C THR A 48 0.44 -37.24 9.72
N LEU A 49 0.13 -37.67 8.49
CA LEU A 49 0.63 -37.04 7.27
C LEU A 49 0.13 -35.60 7.13
N LEU A 50 -1.14 -35.33 7.46
CA LEU A 50 -1.69 -33.98 7.48
C LEU A 50 -1.01 -33.11 8.54
N GLN A 51 -0.70 -33.67 9.72
CA GLN A 51 0.05 -32.96 10.76
C GLN A 51 1.47 -32.62 10.30
N VAL A 52 2.18 -33.56 9.67
CA VAL A 52 3.51 -33.31 9.10
C VAL A 52 3.42 -32.18 8.08
N LYS A 53 2.47 -32.23 7.14
CA LYS A 53 2.26 -31.17 6.14
C LYS A 53 2.09 -29.80 6.79
N LEU A 54 1.27 -29.70 7.83
CA LEU A 54 1.04 -28.43 8.54
C LEU A 54 2.27 -27.96 9.33
N ILE A 55 3.02 -28.89 9.94
CA ILE A 55 4.28 -28.59 10.62
C ILE A 55 5.28 -28.00 9.63
N VAL A 56 5.43 -28.60 8.44
CA VAL A 56 6.33 -28.11 7.39
C VAL A 56 5.97 -26.69 6.99
N LEU A 57 4.69 -26.46 6.65
CA LEU A 57 4.22 -25.15 6.18
C LEU A 57 4.45 -24.05 7.23
N ARG A 58 4.18 -24.35 8.50
CA ARG A 58 4.42 -23.42 9.62
C ARG A 58 5.89 -23.20 9.89
N ALA A 59 6.73 -24.23 9.77
CA ALA A 59 8.17 -24.11 9.95
C ALA A 59 8.83 -23.35 8.79
N TRP A 60 8.23 -23.38 7.59
CA TRP A 60 8.70 -22.68 6.41
C TRP A 60 8.28 -21.20 6.36
N SER A 61 7.12 -20.86 6.93
CA SER A 61 6.57 -19.50 6.90
C SER A 61 7.54 -18.38 7.31
N PRO A 62 8.40 -18.54 8.35
CA PRO A 62 9.35 -17.51 8.76
C PRO A 62 10.70 -17.55 8.02
N VAL A 63 10.93 -18.53 7.13
CA VAL A 63 12.22 -18.68 6.44
C VAL A 63 12.37 -17.58 5.41
N GLU A 64 13.23 -16.61 5.69
CA GLU A 64 13.56 -15.53 4.76
C GLU A 64 14.48 -16.03 3.63
N PRO A 65 14.35 -15.49 2.41
CA PRO A 65 15.33 -15.74 1.36
C PRO A 65 16.72 -15.24 1.80
N PRO A 66 17.79 -15.95 1.43
CA PRO A 66 19.14 -15.61 1.88
C PRO A 66 19.51 -14.17 1.49
N GLY A 67 20.05 -13.41 2.44
CA GLY A 67 20.53 -12.04 2.23
C GLY A 67 19.51 -10.92 2.47
N LYS A 68 18.24 -11.24 2.82
CA LYS A 68 17.32 -10.25 3.39
C LYS A 68 17.34 -10.35 4.91
N HIS A 69 17.47 -9.21 5.57
CA HIS A 69 17.21 -9.10 7.01
C HIS A 69 15.73 -8.77 7.22
N PRO A 70 15.12 -9.19 8.35
CA PRO A 70 13.75 -8.85 8.65
C PRO A 70 13.64 -7.34 8.81
N GLN A 71 12.95 -6.70 7.87
CA GLN A 71 12.58 -5.30 8.05
C GLN A 71 11.55 -5.26 9.18
N SER A 72 11.79 -4.41 10.18
CA SER A 72 10.81 -4.16 11.24
C SER A 72 9.51 -3.69 10.60
N PHE A 73 8.39 -4.32 10.95
CA PHE A 73 7.07 -4.01 10.39
C PHE A 73 6.68 -2.54 10.59
N THR A 74 7.20 -1.87 11.61
CA THR A 74 6.95 -0.44 11.85
C THR A 74 7.61 0.48 10.82
N LYS A 75 8.66 0.02 10.12
CA LYS A 75 9.36 0.78 9.07
C LYS A 75 8.73 0.63 7.69
N ILE A 76 7.67 -0.16 7.56
CA ILE A 76 6.97 -0.37 6.29
C ILE A 76 6.07 0.83 6.06
N MET A 77 6.49 1.67 5.13
CA MET A 77 5.73 2.85 4.66
C MET A 77 5.24 2.60 3.23
N GLN A 78 4.11 3.22 2.89
CA GLN A 78 3.62 3.26 1.51
C GLN A 78 4.46 4.24 0.68
N SER A 79 4.91 3.80 -0.48
CA SER A 79 5.64 4.68 -1.40
C SER A 79 4.69 5.65 -2.13
N PRO A 80 5.15 6.81 -2.63
CA PRO A 80 4.27 7.79 -3.28
C PRO A 80 3.52 7.30 -4.53
N GLY A 81 4.08 6.32 -5.26
CA GLY A 81 3.46 5.72 -6.45
C GLY A 81 2.99 4.28 -6.26
N GLU A 82 3.02 3.79 -5.02
CA GLU A 82 2.61 2.42 -4.70
C GLU A 82 1.11 2.37 -4.37
N SER A 83 0.43 1.36 -4.92
CA SER A 83 -0.98 1.13 -4.61
C SER A 83 -1.18 0.82 -3.12
N TYR A 84 -2.33 1.21 -2.56
CA TYR A 84 -2.60 0.94 -1.15
C TYR A 84 -2.63 -0.56 -0.83
N THR A 85 -3.12 -1.38 -1.77
CA THR A 85 -3.17 -2.84 -1.63
C THR A 85 -1.79 -3.49 -1.60
N ASP A 86 -0.83 -3.00 -2.40
CA ASP A 86 0.55 -3.52 -2.39
C ASP A 86 1.23 -3.18 -1.06
N PHE A 87 1.02 -1.96 -0.56
CA PHE A 87 1.50 -1.56 0.76
C PHE A 87 0.92 -2.44 1.88
N LEU A 88 -0.40 -2.66 1.89
CA LEU A 88 -1.06 -3.52 2.87
C LEU A 88 -0.54 -4.95 2.83
N SER A 89 -0.29 -5.49 1.63
CA SER A 89 0.26 -6.84 1.45
C SER A 89 1.64 -6.97 2.09
N ARG A 90 2.53 -5.99 1.90
CA ARG A 90 3.85 -5.96 2.54
C ARG A 90 3.75 -5.82 4.05
N LEU A 91 2.90 -4.92 4.53
CA LEU A 91 2.70 -4.67 5.96
C LEU A 91 2.16 -5.93 6.66
N CYS A 92 1.10 -6.53 6.11
CA CYS A 92 0.50 -7.76 6.63
C CYS A 92 1.51 -8.91 6.66
N THR A 93 2.26 -9.10 5.58
CA THR A 93 3.31 -10.13 5.51
C THR A 93 4.37 -9.93 6.60
N ALA A 94 4.79 -8.69 6.86
CA ALA A 94 5.79 -8.42 7.88
C ALA A 94 5.25 -8.58 9.31
N ILE A 95 3.99 -8.22 9.55
CA ILE A 95 3.31 -8.42 10.83
C ILE A 95 3.17 -9.92 11.14
N ILE A 96 2.70 -10.71 10.18
CA ILE A 96 2.57 -12.18 10.30
C ILE A 96 3.94 -12.83 10.59
N ARG A 97 5.00 -12.32 9.97
CA ARG A 97 6.37 -12.83 10.22
C ARG A 97 6.91 -12.44 11.59
N ALA A 98 6.59 -11.24 12.06
CA ALA A 98 7.13 -10.72 13.32
C ALA A 98 6.38 -11.24 14.56
N LEU A 99 5.09 -11.57 14.42
CA LEU A 99 4.21 -11.87 15.55
C LEU A 99 3.56 -13.25 15.42
N ALA A 100 3.58 -14.02 16.51
CA ALA A 100 2.99 -15.36 16.55
C ALA A 100 1.50 -15.38 16.91
N LEU A 101 0.97 -14.29 17.48
CA LEU A 101 -0.40 -14.20 17.99
C LEU A 101 -1.30 -13.45 16.99
N PRO A 102 -2.32 -14.11 16.41
CA PRO A 102 -3.18 -13.49 15.38
C PRO A 102 -3.97 -12.29 15.92
N GLU A 103 -4.39 -12.33 17.19
CA GLU A 103 -5.13 -11.22 17.81
C GLU A 103 -4.29 -9.94 17.89
N VAL A 104 -2.96 -10.09 18.08
CA VAL A 104 -2.02 -8.96 18.08
C VAL A 104 -1.70 -8.49 16.66
N GLN A 105 -1.72 -9.40 15.68
CA GLN A 105 -1.52 -9.05 14.27
C GLN A 105 -2.64 -8.12 13.79
N GLU A 106 -3.90 -8.47 14.08
CA GLU A 106 -5.08 -7.67 13.70
C GLU A 106 -5.06 -6.29 14.40
N LEU A 107 -4.78 -6.26 15.70
CA LEU A 107 -4.71 -5.02 16.49
C LEU A 107 -3.69 -4.01 15.94
N LEU A 108 -2.57 -4.48 15.39
CA LEU A 108 -1.52 -3.61 14.84
C LEU A 108 -1.75 -3.26 13.37
N LEU A 109 -2.45 -4.11 12.61
CA LEU A 109 -2.61 -3.92 11.18
C LEU A 109 -3.41 -2.64 10.87
N GLU A 110 -4.57 -2.45 11.50
CA GLU A 110 -5.43 -1.30 11.24
C GLU A 110 -4.77 0.07 11.53
N PRO A 111 -4.16 0.31 12.72
CA PRO A 111 -3.52 1.59 12.99
C PRO A 111 -2.31 1.83 12.08
N LEU A 112 -1.48 0.82 11.84
CA LEU A 112 -0.31 0.95 10.95
C LEU A 112 -0.72 1.15 9.49
N ALA A 113 -1.81 0.53 9.04
CA ALA A 113 -2.36 0.70 7.70
C ALA A 113 -2.80 2.14 7.43
N TYR A 114 -3.20 2.89 8.46
CA TYR A 114 -3.51 4.31 8.35
C TYR A 114 -2.26 5.19 8.51
N GLU A 115 -1.48 4.97 9.57
CA GLU A 115 -0.36 5.84 9.95
C GLU A 115 0.78 5.81 8.91
N ASN A 116 1.03 4.65 8.33
CA ASN A 116 2.13 4.46 7.38
C ASN A 116 1.71 4.63 5.91
N ALA A 117 0.45 4.98 5.66
CA ALA A 117 -0.05 5.32 4.33
C ALA A 117 0.60 6.61 3.79
N ASN A 118 0.66 6.75 2.47
CA ASN A 118 1.17 7.96 1.84
C ASN A 118 0.18 9.13 2.01
N GLY A 119 0.65 10.36 1.79
CA GLY A 119 -0.16 11.55 2.06
C GLY A 119 -1.48 11.62 1.27
N GLU A 120 -1.52 11.07 0.06
CA GLU A 120 -2.74 10.99 -0.75
C GLU A 120 -3.76 10.01 -0.15
N CYS A 121 -3.32 8.80 0.19
CA CYS A 121 -4.16 7.79 0.84
C CYS A 121 -4.62 8.28 2.21
N GLN A 122 -3.75 8.89 3.02
CA GLN A 122 -4.13 9.47 4.31
C GLN A 122 -5.26 10.50 4.19
N ARG A 123 -5.29 11.31 3.11
CA ARG A 123 -6.40 12.25 2.88
C ARG A 123 -7.71 11.51 2.59
N ALA A 124 -7.67 10.45 1.80
CA ALA A 124 -8.83 9.61 1.52
C ALA A 124 -9.32 8.84 2.76
N LEU A 125 -8.41 8.43 3.65
CA LEU A 125 -8.71 7.63 4.84
C LEU A 125 -9.18 8.44 6.06
N ARG A 126 -8.90 9.75 6.13
CA ARG A 126 -9.28 10.60 7.28
C ARG A 126 -10.75 10.49 7.70
N PRO A 127 -11.73 10.55 6.77
CA PRO A 127 -13.15 10.40 7.13
C PRO A 127 -13.44 9.04 7.76
N LEU A 128 -12.85 7.98 7.21
CA LEU A 128 -13.04 6.59 7.65
C LEU A 128 -12.45 6.30 9.02
N LYS A 129 -11.28 6.88 9.34
CA LYS A 129 -10.64 6.75 10.67
C LYS A 129 -11.55 7.23 11.79
N THR A 130 -12.29 8.32 11.56
CA THR A 130 -13.20 8.90 12.57
C THR A 130 -14.41 8.00 12.83
N GLN A 131 -14.78 7.18 11.84
CA GLN A 131 -15.93 6.28 11.88
C GLN A 131 -15.58 4.87 12.39
N GLY A 132 -14.29 4.56 12.58
CA GLY A 132 -13.86 3.19 12.90
C GLY A 132 -14.18 2.20 11.79
N ALA A 133 -14.08 2.65 10.53
CA ALA A 133 -14.41 1.80 9.37
C ALA A 133 -13.39 0.66 9.21
N PRO A 134 -13.83 -0.52 8.73
CA PRO A 134 -12.97 -1.68 8.58
C PRO A 134 -12.01 -1.52 7.38
N LEU A 135 -11.00 -2.37 7.32
CA LEU A 135 -9.94 -2.30 6.31
C LEU A 135 -10.47 -2.40 4.87
N GLU A 136 -11.57 -3.12 4.63
CA GLU A 136 -12.17 -3.21 3.29
C GLU A 136 -12.63 -1.85 2.76
N ASP A 137 -13.15 -1.00 3.63
CA ASP A 137 -13.60 0.34 3.23
C ASP A 137 -12.42 1.28 3.01
N CYS A 138 -11.35 1.10 3.78
CA CYS A 138 -10.06 1.76 3.53
C CYS A 138 -9.50 1.39 2.15
N ILE A 139 -9.58 0.11 1.75
CA ILE A 139 -9.15 -0.35 0.43
C ILE A 139 -9.97 0.32 -0.68
N LYS A 140 -11.29 0.38 -0.53
CA LYS A 140 -12.17 1.04 -1.51
C LYS A 140 -11.88 2.53 -1.64
N ALA A 141 -11.69 3.23 -0.52
CA ALA A 141 -11.40 4.66 -0.52
C ALA A 141 -10.07 5.00 -1.21
N CYS A 142 -9.07 4.12 -1.10
CA CYS A 142 -7.76 4.29 -1.71
C CYS A 142 -7.64 3.70 -3.12
N HIS A 143 -8.69 3.10 -3.67
CA HIS A 143 -8.63 2.38 -4.95
C HIS A 143 -8.19 3.27 -6.12
N ASP A 144 -8.80 4.46 -6.23
CA ASP A 144 -8.53 5.39 -7.32
C ASP A 144 -7.36 6.35 -7.02
N VAL A 145 -6.80 6.31 -5.82
CA VAL A 145 -5.74 7.23 -5.40
C VAL A 145 -4.49 7.03 -6.27
N GLY A 146 -4.03 8.10 -6.90
CA GLY A 146 -2.90 8.07 -7.84
C GLY A 146 -3.28 7.76 -9.29
N SER A 147 -4.55 7.46 -9.59
CA SER A 147 -5.04 7.36 -10.97
C SER A 147 -5.05 8.74 -11.67
N LEU A 148 -4.98 8.72 -13.01
CA LEU A 148 -5.11 9.94 -13.82
C LEU A 148 -6.42 10.68 -13.54
N THR A 149 -7.52 9.94 -13.37
CA THR A 149 -8.84 10.51 -13.04
C THR A 149 -8.82 11.20 -11.68
N TYR A 150 -8.21 10.57 -10.68
CA TYR A 150 -8.06 11.18 -9.35
C TYR A 150 -7.22 12.47 -9.41
N GLN A 151 -6.12 12.47 -10.16
CA GLN A 151 -5.28 13.66 -10.35
C GLN A 151 -6.03 14.78 -11.09
N ALA A 152 -6.80 14.45 -12.12
CA ALA A 152 -7.62 15.40 -12.85
C ALA A 152 -8.70 16.04 -11.95
N ASN A 153 -9.37 15.23 -11.13
CA ASN A 153 -10.36 15.69 -10.16
C ASN A 153 -9.74 16.58 -9.08
N LEU A 154 -8.55 16.21 -8.57
CA LEU A 154 -7.82 17.02 -7.60
C LEU A 154 -7.44 18.37 -8.19
N LEU A 155 -6.95 18.40 -9.42
CA LEU A 155 -6.62 19.64 -10.14
C LEU A 155 -7.86 20.50 -10.38
N ALA A 156 -8.95 19.91 -10.88
CA ALA A 156 -10.22 20.61 -11.09
C ALA A 156 -10.76 21.22 -9.78
N GLY A 157 -10.72 20.47 -8.69
CA GLY A 157 -11.12 20.95 -7.37
C GLY A 157 -10.22 22.07 -6.83
N ALA A 158 -8.90 21.99 -7.05
CA ALA A 158 -7.96 23.05 -6.67
C ALA A 158 -8.23 24.35 -7.45
N LEU A 159 -8.47 24.24 -8.76
CA LEU A 159 -8.86 25.38 -9.59
C LEU A 159 -10.17 26.00 -9.08
N GLN A 160 -11.20 25.19 -8.84
CA GLN A 160 -12.48 25.67 -8.31
C GLN A 160 -12.34 26.40 -6.97
N LYS A 161 -11.56 25.86 -6.03
CA LYS A 161 -11.29 26.52 -4.74
C LYS A 161 -10.51 27.83 -4.90
N GLY A 162 -9.57 27.88 -5.85
CA GLY A 162 -8.84 29.10 -6.18
C GLY A 162 -9.74 30.24 -6.67
N PHE A 163 -10.86 29.92 -7.32
CA PHE A 163 -11.85 30.91 -7.74
C PHE A 163 -12.83 31.36 -6.63
N GLN A 164 -12.94 30.62 -5.52
CA GLN A 164 -13.88 30.92 -4.43
C GLN A 164 -13.31 31.89 -3.37
N GLY A 165 -12.05 32.32 -3.50
CA GLY A 165 -11.36 33.24 -2.58
C GLY A 165 -11.53 34.74 -2.86
N SER A 166 -12.31 35.14 -3.88
CA SER A 166 -12.54 36.56 -4.19
C SER A 166 -14.04 36.85 -4.35
N PRO A 167 -14.71 37.43 -3.34
CA PRO A 167 -16.09 37.93 -3.51
C PRO A 167 -16.16 39.25 -4.29
N HIS A 168 -15.14 39.62 -5.07
CA HIS A 168 -15.18 40.85 -5.87
C HIS A 168 -14.37 40.73 -7.17
N LEU A 169 -14.73 39.77 -8.02
CA LEU A 169 -14.69 40.02 -9.46
C LEU A 169 -16.14 39.97 -9.91
N THR A 170 -16.86 41.07 -9.70
CA THR A 170 -17.92 41.40 -10.64
C THR A 170 -17.26 41.32 -12.01
N LEU A 171 -17.59 40.27 -12.77
CA LEU A 171 -17.49 40.36 -14.21
C LEU A 171 -18.50 41.44 -14.58
N ASP A 172 -18.09 42.69 -14.47
CA ASP A 172 -18.72 43.79 -15.17
C ASP A 172 -18.45 43.52 -16.64
N ILE A 173 -19.22 42.59 -17.20
CA ILE A 173 -19.52 42.56 -18.62
C ILE A 173 -20.34 43.83 -18.85
N LEU A 174 -19.65 44.97 -18.87
CA LEU A 174 -20.21 46.17 -19.46
C LEU A 174 -20.54 45.77 -20.89
N PRO A 175 -21.80 45.84 -21.33
CA PRO A 175 -22.12 45.53 -22.71
C PRO A 175 -21.39 46.57 -23.56
N CYS A 176 -20.30 46.16 -24.21
CA CYS A 176 -19.62 46.98 -25.19
C CYS A 176 -20.62 47.27 -26.30
N ASN A 177 -21.28 48.43 -26.26
CA ASN A 177 -22.23 48.88 -27.27
C ASN A 177 -21.48 49.38 -28.53
N CYS A 178 -20.58 48.54 -29.06
CA CYS A 178 -19.92 48.77 -30.32
C CYS A 178 -20.91 48.45 -31.43
N LYS A 179 -21.65 49.48 -31.88
CA LYS A 179 -22.39 49.41 -33.14
C LYS A 179 -21.44 48.91 -34.24
N MET A 180 -21.86 47.81 -34.84
CA MET A 180 -21.24 47.12 -35.96
C MET A 180 -20.77 48.12 -37.05
N ARG A 181 -19.51 48.50 -37.02
CA ARG A 181 -18.80 49.13 -38.15
C ARG A 181 -17.43 48.50 -38.25
N LEU A 182 -17.26 47.74 -39.33
CA LEU A 182 -16.05 47.09 -39.78
C LEU A 182 -14.87 48.07 -39.77
N LEU A 183 -13.91 47.93 -38.85
CA LEU A 183 -12.48 48.22 -39.05
C LEU A 183 -11.67 47.58 -37.89
N PRO A 184 -10.40 47.18 -38.10
CA PRO A 184 -9.62 46.42 -37.12
C PRO A 184 -8.81 47.35 -36.19
N TYR A 185 -8.29 46.81 -35.09
CA TYR A 185 -7.29 47.39 -34.16
C TYR A 185 -7.82 48.49 -33.20
N THR A 186 -7.54 48.57 -31.90
CA THR A 186 -6.79 47.78 -30.90
C THR A 186 -7.34 48.23 -29.54
N CYS A 187 -7.74 47.29 -28.66
CA CYS A 187 -8.20 47.65 -27.32
C CYS A 187 -7.00 48.00 -26.42
N LYS A 188 -6.94 49.25 -25.94
CA LYS A 188 -5.94 49.73 -24.98
C LYS A 188 -6.29 49.25 -23.56
N ILE A 189 -5.92 48.02 -23.21
CA ILE A 189 -5.76 47.63 -21.80
C ILE A 189 -4.37 46.99 -21.65
N ARG A 190 -3.35 47.83 -21.52
CA ARG A 190 -2.03 47.40 -21.09
C ARG A 190 -1.39 48.50 -20.26
N GLU A 191 -1.77 48.58 -19.00
CA GLU A 191 -0.99 49.26 -17.97
C GLU A 191 -1.41 48.73 -16.61
N GLN A 192 -0.74 47.64 -16.17
CA GLN A 192 -0.42 47.28 -14.78
C GLN A 192 -0.09 45.79 -14.69
N TYR A 193 1.07 45.40 -15.23
CA TYR A 193 1.75 44.19 -14.75
C TYR A 193 3.25 44.38 -14.92
N LYS A 194 3.96 44.55 -13.81
CA LYS A 194 5.42 44.67 -13.77
C LYS A 194 5.95 43.37 -13.16
N PRO A 195 6.51 42.44 -13.96
CA PRO A 195 7.04 41.19 -13.43
C PRO A 195 8.36 41.45 -12.68
N PRO A 196 8.71 40.64 -11.65
CA PRO A 196 9.93 40.84 -10.88
C PRO A 196 11.18 40.40 -11.66
N ASP A 197 12.24 41.17 -11.52
CA ASP A 197 13.52 41.00 -12.19
C ASP A 197 14.27 39.75 -11.72
N ARG A 198 14.21 38.67 -12.51
CA ARG A 198 15.32 37.74 -12.80
C ARG A 198 14.78 36.56 -13.60
N PHE A 199 15.26 36.37 -14.82
CA PHE A 199 15.91 35.13 -15.26
C PHE A 199 16.46 35.30 -16.69
N LEU A 200 17.80 35.26 -16.76
CA LEU A 200 18.65 34.68 -17.80
C LEU A 200 18.36 34.97 -19.29
N SER A 201 19.26 35.78 -19.85
CA SER A 201 19.66 35.83 -21.25
C SER A 201 19.76 34.43 -21.91
N TYR A 202 19.00 34.22 -22.98
CA TYR A 202 19.42 33.37 -24.09
C TYR A 202 19.35 34.20 -25.38
N ARG A 203 20.52 34.40 -26.01
CA ARG A 203 20.63 34.96 -27.36
C ARG A 203 20.36 33.83 -28.36
N THR A 204 19.32 33.95 -29.16
CA THR A 204 19.26 33.24 -30.45
C THR A 204 19.85 34.14 -31.52
N LEU A 205 21.08 33.84 -31.92
CA LEU A 205 21.75 34.41 -33.08
C LEU A 205 21.23 33.70 -34.34
N GLY A 206 20.55 34.46 -35.20
CA GLY A 206 20.65 34.36 -36.66
C GLY A 206 19.93 33.21 -37.39
N GLY A 207 19.13 33.57 -38.41
CA GLY A 207 19.15 32.83 -39.68
C GLY A 207 17.80 32.40 -40.26
N THR A 208 17.19 33.32 -41.01
CA THR A 208 16.53 33.12 -42.32
C THR A 208 15.35 32.13 -42.47
N LEU A 209 14.16 32.69 -42.70
CA LEU A 209 13.03 32.06 -43.38
C LEU A 209 13.29 32.00 -44.90
N TYR A 210 13.13 30.83 -45.51
CA TYR A 210 12.88 30.69 -46.95
C TYR A 210 11.49 30.05 -47.16
N LEU A 211 10.86 30.42 -48.28
CA LEU A 211 9.52 30.01 -48.74
C LEU A 211 9.34 28.49 -48.79
#